data_AF-A0A537QFK4-F1
#
_entry.id   AF-A0A537QFK4-F1
#
_cell.length_a   1.000
_cell.length_b   1.000
_cell.length_c   1.000
_cell.angle_alpha   90.00
_cell.angle_beta   90.00
_cell.angle_gamma   90.00
#
_symmetry.space_group_name_H-M   'P 1'
#
loop_
_entity.id
_entity.type
_entity.pdbx_description
1 polymer ?
#
loop_
_entity_poly.entity_id
_entity_poly.type
_entity_poly.pdbx_seq_one_letter_code
_entity_poly.pdbx_strand_id
1 'polypeptide(L)' 'MMAPTMMTNERKIWEAALLLVRRHGAAAAQIAQQEVQRLRSSDDELTCVVWCWIARSTAELLRPVPGKGERVH' A
#
# COMPACT_ATOMS: atom_id res chain seq x y z
N MET A 1 -15.20 22.71 5.38
CA MET A 1 -14.03 23.07 4.54
C MET A 1 -13.31 21.77 4.20
N MET A 2 -13.35 21.34 2.94
CA MET A 2 -12.70 20.11 2.47
C MET A 2 -11.33 20.50 1.88
N ALA A 3 -10.24 19.96 2.42
CA ALA A 3 -8.89 20.21 1.93
C ALA A 3 -8.68 19.55 0.55
N PRO A 4 -8.40 20.32 -0.53
CA PRO A 4 -8.39 19.79 -1.90
C PRO A 4 -7.05 19.16 -2.34
N THR A 5 -6.18 18.72 -1.42
CA THR A 5 -4.81 18.26 -1.75
C THR A 5 -4.38 16.92 -1.15
N MET A 6 -5.21 16.25 -0.32
CA MET A 6 -4.90 14.92 0.25
C MET A 6 -5.54 13.75 -0.51
N MET A 7 -5.88 13.92 -1.79
CA MET A 7 -6.10 12.77 -2.67
C MET A 7 -4.73 12.26 -3.14
N THR A 8 -4.01 11.49 -2.31
CA THR A 8 -3.25 10.38 -2.89
C THR A 8 -4.27 9.55 -3.63
N ASN A 9 -4.38 9.76 -4.94
CA ASN A 9 -5.39 9.13 -5.79
C ASN A 9 -5.34 7.63 -5.49
N GLU A 10 -6.42 7.10 -4.93
CA GLU A 10 -6.52 5.69 -4.49
C GLU A 10 -6.03 4.74 -5.58
N ARG A 11 -6.32 5.09 -6.85
CA ARG A 11 -5.80 4.40 -8.03
C ARG A 11 -4.27 4.35 -8.07
N LYS A 12 -3.57 5.44 -7.77
CA LYS A 12 -2.09 5.49 -7.74
C LYS A 12 -1.52 4.62 -6.62
N ILE A 13 -2.21 4.51 -5.47
CA ILE A 13 -1.82 3.59 -4.39
C ILE A 13 -1.90 2.14 -4.90
N TRP A 14 -3.02 1.78 -5.53
CA TRP A 14 -3.20 0.44 -6.11
C TRP A 14 -2.22 0.16 -7.25
N GLU A 15 -1.94 1.12 -8.12
CA GLU A 15 -0.94 1.00 -9.18
C GLU A 15 0.45 0.77 -8.60
N ALA A 16 0.84 1.52 -7.56
CA ALA A 16 2.11 1.32 -6.87
C ALA A 16 2.19 -0.06 -6.20
N ALA A 17 1.14 -0.48 -5.49
CA ALA A 17 1.06 -1.80 -4.88
C ALA A 17 1.18 -2.93 -5.92
N LEU A 18 0.50 -2.79 -7.07
CA LEU A 18 0.58 -3.74 -8.18
C LEU A 18 1.98 -3.80 -8.78
N LEU A 19 2.63 -2.67 -9.00
CA LEU A 19 4.01 -2.61 -9.50
C LEU A 19 4.99 -3.28 -8.52
N LEU A 20 4.79 -3.09 -7.21
CA LEU A 20 5.59 -3.72 -6.17
C LEU A 20 5.46 -5.25 -6.22
N VAL A 21 4.21 -5.76 -6.30
CA VAL A 21 3.92 -7.20 -6.42
C VAL A 21 4.49 -7.77 -7.71
N ARG A 22 4.34 -7.07 -8.85
CA ARG A 22 4.91 -7.52 -10.14
C ARG A 22 6.42 -7.63 -10.10
N ARG A 23 7.10 -6.73 -9.38
CA ARG A 23 8.56 -6.71 -9.28
C ARG A 23 9.12 -7.71 -8.27
N HIS A 24 8.45 -7.89 -7.14
CA HIS A 24 9.00 -8.60 -5.99
C HIS A 24 8.20 -9.85 -5.56
N GLY A 25 7.08 -10.14 -6.23
CA GLY A 25 6.23 -11.29 -5.92
C GLY A 25 5.79 -11.31 -4.46
N ALA A 26 5.91 -12.47 -3.82
CA ALA A 26 5.53 -12.67 -2.42
C ALA A 26 6.31 -11.79 -1.43
N ALA A 27 7.52 -11.32 -1.78
CA ALA A 27 8.32 -10.45 -0.92
C ALA A 27 7.82 -8.99 -0.88
N ALA A 28 6.89 -8.61 -1.77
CA ALA A 28 6.41 -7.24 -1.90
C ALA A 28 5.86 -6.67 -0.59
N ALA A 29 5.05 -7.44 0.16
CA ALA A 29 4.49 -6.98 1.43
C ALA A 29 5.57 -6.65 2.47
N GLN A 30 6.63 -7.46 2.54
CA GLN A 30 7.74 -7.23 3.46
C GLN A 30 8.51 -5.96 3.10
N ILE A 31 8.79 -5.74 1.80
CA ILE A 31 9.51 -4.57 1.31
C ILE A 31 8.71 -3.29 1.61
N ALA A 32 7.40 -3.28 1.34
CA ALA A 32 6.57 -2.12 1.65
C ALA A 32 6.56 -1.81 3.15
N GLN A 33 6.52 -2.83 4.00
CA GLN A 33 6.57 -2.65 5.45
C GLN A 33 7.92 -2.11 5.92
N GLN A 34 9.04 -2.52 5.29
CA GLN A 34 10.37 -1.98 5.59
C GLN A 34 10.46 -0.49 5.28
N GLU A 35 9.91 -0.04 4.15
CA GLU A 35 9.86 1.39 3.81
C GLU A 35 9.01 2.18 4.80
N VAL A 36 7.88 1.64 5.27
CA VAL A 36 7.10 2.25 6.37
C VAL A 36 7.95 2.41 7.62
N GLN A 37 8.70 1.38 8.04
CA GLN A 37 9.54 1.48 9.25
C GLN A 37 10.67 2.49 9.06
N ARG A 38 11.28 2.55 7.88
CA ARG A 38 12.31 3.52 7.54
C ARG A 38 11.80 4.97 7.63
N LEU A 39 10.56 5.20 7.22
CA LEU A 39 9.95 6.53 7.19
C LEU A 39 9.37 6.97 8.54
N ARG A 40 9.08 6.03 9.46
CA ARG A 40 8.64 6.37 10.82
C ARG A 40 9.68 7.17 11.62
N SER A 41 10.96 7.05 11.27
CA SER A 41 12.05 7.83 11.85
C SER A 41 12.38 9.10 11.06
N SER A 42 11.62 9.42 10.02
CA SER A 42 11.79 10.60 9.18
C SER A 42 10.77 11.67 9.56
N ASP A 43 11.12 12.95 9.37
CA ASP A 43 10.18 14.07 9.53
C ASP A 43 9.12 14.15 8.40
N ASP A 44 9.20 13.27 7.40
CA ASP A 44 8.25 13.19 6.29
C ASP A 44 7.05 12.28 6.61
N GLU A 45 6.15 12.81 7.43
CA GLU A 45 4.92 12.13 7.85
C GLU A 45 3.99 11.77 6.67
N LEU A 46 3.90 12.64 5.66
CA LEU A 46 3.04 12.41 4.50
C LEU A 46 3.50 11.19 3.72
N THR A 47 4.80 11.10 3.40
CA THR A 47 5.35 9.95 2.68
C THR A 47 5.22 8.67 3.50
N CYS A 48 5.37 8.75 4.83
CA CYS A 48 5.10 7.62 5.73
C CYS A 48 3.65 7.12 5.62
N VAL A 49 2.66 8.03 5.64
CA VAL A 49 1.25 7.69 5.48
C VAL A 49 1.01 7.02 4.12
N VAL A 50 1.53 7.57 3.02
CA VAL A 50 1.39 6.97 1.68
C VAL A 50 1.93 5.54 1.63
N TRP A 51 3.11 5.30 2.22
CA TRP A 51 3.68 3.96 2.30
C TRP A 51 2.85 3.01 3.19
N CYS A 52 2.19 3.51 4.24
CA CYS A 52 1.26 2.70 5.03
C CYS A 52 0.08 2.22 4.17
N TRP A 53 -0.47 3.09 3.31
CA TRP A 53 -1.53 2.72 2.37
C TRP A 53 -1.04 1.69 1.34
N ILE A 54 0.16 1.90 0.77
CA ILE A 54 0.76 0.95 -0.19
C ILE A 54 0.98 -0.41 0.48
N ALA A 55 1.57 -0.44 1.68
CA ALA A 55 1.84 -1.69 2.40
C ALA A 55 0.55 -2.47 2.67
N ARG A 56 -0.52 -1.78 3.07
CA ARG A 56 -1.84 -2.38 3.25
C ARG A 56 -2.40 -2.94 1.94
N SER A 57 -2.43 -2.16 0.87
CA SER A 57 -2.94 -2.62 -0.43
C SER A 57 -2.11 -3.77 -1.00
N THR A 58 -0.79 -3.77 -0.81
CA THR A 58 0.08 -4.90 -1.20
C THR A 58 -0.26 -6.16 -0.42
N ALA A 59 -0.51 -6.06 0.89
CA ALA A 59 -0.95 -7.21 1.69
C ALA A 59 -2.33 -7.72 1.25
N GLU A 60 -3.25 -6.82 0.87
CA GLU A 60 -4.56 -7.18 0.32
C GLU A 60 -4.43 -7.91 -1.03
N LEU A 61 -3.57 -7.45 -1.95
CA LEU A 61 -3.30 -8.13 -3.22
C LEU A 61 -2.72 -9.54 -3.06
N LEU A 62 -1.88 -9.74 -2.05
CA LEU A 62 -1.22 -11.01 -1.78
C LEU A 62 -2.04 -11.94 -0.88
N ARG A 63 -3.23 -11.52 -0.44
CA ARG A 63 -4.03 -12.29 0.51
C ARG A 63 -4.45 -13.62 -0.15
N PRO A 64 -4.13 -14.77 0.45
CA PRO A 64 -4.40 -16.08 -0.16
C PRO A 64 -5.88 -16.48 -0.14
N VAL A 65 -6.67 -15.83 0.71
CA VAL A 65 -8.09 -16.11 0.89
C VAL A 65 -8.88 -14.81 0.73
N PRO A 66 -9.95 -14.80 -0.06
CA PRO A 66 -10.84 -13.64 -0.17
C PRO A 66 -11.45 -13.25 1.18
N GLY A 67 -11.77 -11.97 1.32
CA GLY A 67 -12.50 -11.43 2.46
C GLY A 67 -13.95 -11.89 2.49
N LYS A 68 -14.60 -11.75 3.65
CA LYS A 68 -16.01 -12.13 3.80
C LYS A 68 -16.88 -11.29 2.83
N GLY A 69 -17.50 -11.94 1.86
CA GLY A 69 -18.35 -11.30 0.84
C GLY A 69 -17.68 -11.10 -0.53
N GLU A 70 -16.38 -11.41 -0.66
CA GLU A 70 -15.70 -11.43 -1.94
C GLU A 70 -15.92 -12.77 -2.66
N ARG A 71 -16.30 -12.73 -3.94
CA ARG A 71 -16.45 -13.93 -4.78
C ARG A 71 -15.15 -14.20 -5.53
N VAL A 72 -14.64 -15.42 -5.41
CA VAL A 72 -13.61 -15.94 -6.32
C VAL A 72 -14.36 -16.51 -7.53
N HIS A 73 -14.12 -15.95 -8.71
CA HIS A 73 -14.66 -16.45 -9.98
C HIS A 73 -13.64 -17.34 -10.67
#